data_AF-A0A938F9S7-F1
#
_entry.id   AF-A0A938F9S7-F1
#
_cell.length_a   1.000
_cell.length_b   1.000
_cell.length_c   1.000
_cell.angle_alpha   90.00
_cell.angle_beta   90.00
_cell.angle_gamma   90.00
#
_symmetry.space_group_name_H-M   'P 1'
#
loop_
_entity.id
_entity.type
_entity.pdbx_description
1 polymer ?
#
loop_
_entity_poly.entity_id
_entity_poly.type
_entity_poly.pdbx_seq_one_letter_code
_entity_poly.pdbx_strand_id
1 'polypeptide(L)' 'MSGLVVTNLNVSHGAISALRGVDFSVELGQLAAVTGANG' A
#
# COMPACT_ATOMS: atom_id res chain seq x y z
N MET A 1 9.76 -18.54 -0.41
CA MET A 1 9.60 -17.73 0.82
C MET A 1 9.36 -16.32 0.33
N SER A 2 8.13 -15.80 0.39
CA SER A 2 7.80 -14.47 -0.14
C SER A 2 7.50 -13.52 1.01
N GLY A 3 7.90 -12.26 0.86
CA GLY A 3 7.48 -11.19 1.76
C GLY A 3 6.03 -10.75 1.49
N LEU A 4 5.71 -9.49 1.78
CA LEU A 4 4.38 -8.92 1.54
C LEU A 4 4.21 -8.62 0.05
N VAL A 5 3.10 -9.04 -0.54
CA VAL A 5 2.69 -8.64 -1.89
C VAL A 5 1.28 -8.07 -1.81
N VAL A 6 1.13 -6.83 -2.26
CA VAL A 6 -0.14 -6.12 -2.35
C VAL A 6 -0.39 -5.80 -3.82
N THR A 7 -1.57 -6.15 -4.29
CA THR A 7 -1.99 -5.94 -5.68
C THR A 7 -3.34 -5.24 -5.70
N ASN A 8 -3.42 -4.15 -6.45
CA ASN A 8 -4.63 -3.37 -6.70
C ASN A 8 -5.41 -3.02 -5.41
N LEU A 9 -4.71 -2.55 -4.38
CA LEU A 9 -5.35 -2.16 -3.11
C LEU A 9 -6.16 -0.88 -3.29
N ASN A 10 -7.46 -0.99 -3.06
CA ASN A 10 -8.41 0.11 -3.12
C ASN A 10 -9.11 0.24 -1.76
N VAL A 11 -9.10 1.44 -1.19
CA VAL A 11 -9.75 1.73 0.10
C VAL A 11 -10.59 2.99 -0.07
N SER A 12 -11.86 2.90 0.32
CA SER A 12 -12.81 4.00 0.21
C SER A 12 -13.64 4.14 1.47
N HIS A 13 -13.96 5.39 1.83
CA HIS A 13 -14.81 5.78 2.93
C HIS A 13 -15.85 6.79 2.42
N GLY A 14 -17.05 6.30 2.12
CA GLY A 14 -18.11 7.12 1.51
C GLY A 14 -17.65 7.68 0.15
N ALA A 15 -17.68 9.00 0.02
CA ALA A 15 -17.25 9.69 -1.21
C ALA A 15 -15.72 9.81 -1.37
N ILE A 16 -14.95 9.46 -0.34
CA ILE A 16 -13.48 9.58 -0.34
C ILE A 16 -12.86 8.24 -0.75
N SER A 17 -11.96 8.27 -1.73
CA SER A 17 -11.08 7.15 -2.05
C SER A 17 -9.69 7.44 -1.51
N ALA A 18 -9.35 6.73 -0.43
CA ALA A 18 -8.12 6.87 0.35
C ALA A 18 -6.94 6.16 -0.30
N LEU A 19 -7.16 4.96 -0.84
CA LEU A 19 -6.17 4.24 -1.65
C LEU A 19 -6.79 3.89 -3.01
N ARG A 20 -6.02 4.09 -4.08
CA ARG A 20 -6.46 3.94 -5.48
C ARG A 20 -5.50 3.01 -6.21
N GLY A 21 -5.89 1.75 -6.37
CA GLY A 21 -5.12 0.74 -7.12
C GLY A 21 -3.65 0.67 -6.73
N VAL A 22 -3.35 0.60 -5.43
CA VAL A 22 -1.95 0.57 -4.96
C VAL A 22 -1.38 -0.83 -5.13
N ASP A 23 -0.27 -0.92 -5.87
CA ASP A 23 0.54 -2.12 -6.05
C ASP A 23 1.90 -1.92 -5.38
N PHE A 24 2.28 -2.82 -4.46
CA PHE A 24 3.63 -2.82 -3.90
C PHE A 24 4.01 -4.20 -3.34
N SER A 25 5.31 -4.45 -3.23
CA SER A 25 5.86 -5.59 -2.51
C SER A 25 6.90 -5.14 -1.50
N VAL A 26 7.08 -5.95 -0.47
CA VAL A 26 8.18 -5.83 0.50
C VAL A 26 8.82 -7.20 0.60
N GLU A 27 10.10 -7.30 0.27
CA GLU A 27 10.85 -8.54 0.30
C GLU A 27 11.17 -8.98 1.73
N LEU A 28 11.46 -10.27 1.91
CA LEU A 28 11.88 -10.79 3.21
C LEU A 28 13.19 -10.12 3.67
N GLY A 29 13.16 -9.54 4.87
CA GLY A 29 14.28 -8.81 5.44
C GLY A 29 14.41 -7.35 4.95
N GLN A 30 13.54 -6.90 4.05
CA GLN A 30 13.51 -5.51 3.61
C GLN A 30 12.86 -4.61 4.66
N LEU A 31 13.53 -3.51 5.01
CA LEU A 31 12.93 -2.39 5.73
C LEU A 31 12.29 -1.45 4.71
N ALA A 32 10.97 -1.28 4.79
CA ALA A 32 10.22 -0.37 3.95
C ALA A 32 9.57 0.74 4.80
N ALA A 33 9.50 1.96 4.26
CA ALA A 33 8.82 3.08 4.88
C ALA A 33 7.77 3.62 3.92
N VAL A 34 6.60 3.98 4.46
CA VAL A 34 5.57 4.74 3.74
C VAL A 34 5.73 6.20 4.15
N THR A 35 5.92 7.07 3.16
CA THR A 35 6.09 8.51 3.37
C THR A 35 5.16 9.27 2.43
N GLY A 36 4.78 10.49 2.80
CA GLY A 36 3.86 11.30 2.04
C GLY A 36 3.49 12.58 2.80
N ALA A 37 2.76 13.46 2.12
CA ALA A 37 2.10 14.58 2.79
C ALA A 37 0.96 14.05 3.69
N ASN A 38 0.47 14.90 4.60
CA ASN A 38 -0.69 14.56 5.42
C ASN A 38 -1.96 14.43 4.55
N GLY A 39 -2.75 13.39 4.83
CA GLY A 39 -3.93 13.02 4.05
C GLY A 39 -3.67 11.82 3.15
#